data_AF-A0A421AVN9-F1
#
_entry.id   AF-A0A421AVN9-F1
#
_cell.length_a   1.000
_cell.length_b   1.000
_cell.length_c   1.000
_cell.angle_alpha   90.00
_cell.angle_beta   90.00
_cell.angle_gamma   90.00
#
_symmetry.space_group_name_H-M   'P 1'
#
loop_
_entity.id
_entity.type
_entity.pdbx_description
1 polymer ?
#
loop_
_entity_poly.entity_id
_entity_poly.type
_entity_poly.pdbx_seq_one_letter_code
_entity_poly.pdbx_strand_id
1 'polypeptide(L)' 'MRLRELDDVLFDVLSKDHPEITEVVKIDKGHSRLRVDFASGARATIMVREVTGPGVPAHAAYAIPESAL' A
#
# COMPACT_ATOMS: atom_id res chain seq x y z
N MET A 1 10.15 -2.28 -11.43
CA MET A 1 8.87 -1.57 -11.28
C MET A 1 8.99 -0.68 -10.06
N ARG A 2 8.66 0.61 -10.14
CA ARG A 2 8.83 1.49 -8.97
C ARG A 2 7.68 1.15 -8.01
N LEU A 3 7.93 0.86 -6.73
CA LEU A 3 6.90 0.48 -5.73
C LEU A 3 5.65 1.38 -5.78
N ARG A 4 5.85 2.67 -6.10
CA ARG A 4 4.78 3.65 -6.31
C ARG A 4 3.76 3.27 -7.39
N GLU A 5 4.19 2.64 -8.48
CA GLU A 5 3.29 2.16 -9.55
C GLU A 5 2.38 1.03 -9.04
N LEU A 6 2.87 0.20 -8.12
CA LEU A 6 2.06 -0.84 -7.49
C LEU A 6 1.05 -0.25 -6.50
N ASP A 7 1.45 0.79 -5.75
CA ASP A 7 0.55 1.50 -4.84
C ASP A 7 -0.58 2.20 -5.62
N ASP A 8 -0.29 2.70 -6.81
CA ASP A 8 -1.29 3.26 -7.73
C ASP A 8 -2.27 2.18 -8.20
N VAL A 9 -1.77 1.01 -8.61
CA VAL A 9 -2.64 -0.13 -8.99
C VAL A 9 -3.49 -0.61 -7.81
N LEU A 10 -2.91 -0.71 -6.61
CA LEU A 10 -3.65 -1.11 -5.42
C LEU A 10 -4.73 -0.10 -5.06
N PHE A 11 -4.43 1.19 -5.14
CA PHE A 11 -5.44 2.24 -4.96
C PHE A 11 -6.57 2.09 -5.98
N ASP A 12 -6.24 1.97 -7.27
CA ASP A 12 -7.26 1.82 -8.31
C ASP A 12 -8.12 0.57 -8.13
N VAL A 13 -7.55 -0.54 -7.62
CA VAL A 13 -8.30 -1.76 -7.32
C VAL A 13 -9.21 -1.58 -6.10
N LEU A 14 -8.72 -0.93 -5.04
CA LEU A 14 -9.45 -0.73 -3.79
C LEU A 14 -10.49 0.39 -3.87
N SER A 15 -10.31 1.34 -4.79
CA SER A 15 -11.26 2.43 -5.06
C SER A 15 -12.37 2.05 -6.05
N LYS A 16 -12.41 0.79 -6.50
CA LYS A 16 -13.55 0.24 -7.24
C LYS A 16 -14.75 0.04 -6.31
N ASP A 17 -15.84 -0.47 -6.87
CA ASP A 17 -17.10 -0.68 -6.17
C ASP A 17 -16.99 -1.85 -5.18
N HIS A 18 -16.62 -1.52 -3.95
CA HIS A 18 -16.53 -2.44 -2.81
C HIS A 18 -17.47 -1.91 -1.71
N PRO A 19 -18.63 -2.54 -1.47
CA PRO A 19 -19.60 -2.06 -0.49
C PRO A 19 -19.07 -2.05 0.96
N GLU A 20 -18.00 -2.81 1.22
CA GLU A 20 -17.32 -2.87 2.51
C GLU A 20 -16.32 -1.72 2.73
N ILE A 21 -15.87 -1.03 1.69
CA ILE A 21 -14.89 0.07 1.77
C ILE A 21 -15.61 1.41 1.69
N THR A 22 -15.36 2.29 2.66
CA THR A 22 -15.93 3.64 2.69
C THR A 22 -14.95 4.71 2.21
N GLU A 23 -13.65 4.49 2.41
CA GLU A 23 -12.62 5.43 1.99
C GLU A 23 -11.30 4.72 1.70
N VAL A 24 -10.60 5.17 0.66
CA VAL A 24 -9.21 4.80 0.39
C VAL A 24 -8.39 6.08 0.25
N VAL A 25 -7.31 6.21 1.01
CA VAL A 25 -6.46 7.40 1.02
C VAL A 25 -4.99 7.01 0.83
N LYS A 26 -4.33 7.66 -0.14
CA LYS A 26 -2.86 7.61 -0.26
C LYS A 26 -2.23 8.52 0.79
N ILE A 27 -1.39 7.93 1.63
CA ILE A 27 -0.58 8.65 2.62
C ILE A 27 0.87 8.61 2.13
N ASP A 28 1.41 9.77 1.76
CA ASP A 28 2.82 9.92 1.38
C ASP A 28 3.59 10.63 2.50
N LYS A 29 4.33 9.84 3.29
CA LYS A 29 5.22 10.33 4.37
C LYS A 29 6.59 9.65 4.28
N GLY A 30 7.26 9.78 3.14
CA GLY A 30 8.54 9.12 2.86
C GLY A 30 8.41 7.67 2.35
N HIS A 31 7.25 7.05 2.60
CA HIS A 31 6.82 5.79 2.01
C HIS A 31 5.36 5.91 1.61
N SER A 32 5.02 5.34 0.45
CA SER A 32 3.65 5.24 -0.01
C SER A 32 2.91 4.20 0.83
N ARG A 33 1.81 4.64 1.46
CA ARG A 33 0.91 3.81 2.26
C ARG A 33 -0.51 4.05 1.78
N LEU A 34 -1.36 3.04 1.87
CA LEU A 34 -2.79 3.13 1.61
C LEU A 34 -3.54 2.96 2.93
N ARG A 35 -4.30 3.96 3.34
CA ARG A 35 -5.29 3.80 4.40
C ARG A 35 -6.60 3.34 3.76
N VAL A 36 -7.21 2.32 4.33
CA VAL A 36 -8.53 1.82 3.93
C VAL A 36 -9.43 1.89 5.16
N ASP A 37 -10.51 2.64 5.06
CA ASP A 37 -11.57 2.70 6.06
C ASP A 37 -12.74 1.83 5.57
N PHE A 38 -13.31 1.03 6.47
CA PHE A 38 -14.38 0.07 6.16
C PHE A 38 -15.71 0.51 6.76
N ALA A 39 -16.82 0.05 6.15
CA ALA A 39 -18.18 0.31 6.63
C ALA A 39 -18.44 -0.24 8.04
N SER A 40 -17.68 -1.25 8.46
CA SER A 40 -17.71 -1.80 9.84
C SER A 40 -17.11 -0.85 10.89
N GLY A 41 -16.48 0.25 10.47
CA GLY A 41 -15.68 1.13 11.33
C GLY A 41 -14.24 0.67 11.52
N ALA A 42 -13.84 -0.47 10.94
CA ALA A 42 -12.45 -0.90 10.95
C ALA A 42 -11.57 -0.03 10.04
N ARG A 43 -10.27 0.00 10.35
CA ARG A 43 -9.25 0.70 9.55
C ARG A 43 -8.06 -0.21 9.31
N ALA A 44 -7.63 -0.31 8.05
CA ALA A 44 -6.39 -0.96 7.66
C ALA A 44 -5.38 0.05 7.09
N THR A 45 -4.10 -0.27 7.21
CA THR A 45 -3.03 0.42 6.50
C THR A 45 -2.23 -0.62 5.72
N ILE A 46 -2.19 -0.45 4.41
CA ILE A 46 -1.48 -1.33 3.48
C ILE A 46 -0.20 -0.64 3.05
N MET A 47 0.90 -1.38 3.07
CA MET A 47 2.21 -0.94 2.60
C MET A 47 2.90 -2.12 1.94
N VAL A 48 3.27 -1.97 0.66
CA VAL A 48 4.07 -2.98 -0.03
C VAL A 48 5.53 -2.86 0.42
N ARG A 49 6.07 -3.92 1.04
CA ARG A 49 7.46 -3.96 1.49
C ARG A 49 8.42 -4.54 0.44
N GLU A 50 7.95 -5.52 -0.33
CA GLU A 50 8.77 -6.27 -1.29
C GLU A 50 7.86 -6.81 -2.41
N VAL A 51 8.43 -6.93 -3.62
CA VAL A 51 7.81 -7.61 -4.76
C VAL A 51 8.82 -8.62 -5.30
N THR A 52 8.49 -9.91 -5.29
CA THR A 52 9.38 -11.00 -5.72
C THR A 52 8.67 -11.96 -6.69
N GLY A 53 9.44 -12.63 -7.56
CA GLY A 53 8.92 -13.64 -8.49
C GLY A 53 9.80 -13.87 -9.72
N PRO A 54 9.52 -14.90 -10.55
CA PRO A 54 10.24 -15.13 -11.79
C PRO A 54 10.19 -13.91 -12.71
N GLY A 55 11.36 -13.39 -13.12
CA GLY A 55 11.47 -12.21 -13.97
C GLY A 55 11.31 -10.86 -13.26
N VAL A 56 11.07 -10.84 -11.95
CA VAL A 56 11.07 -9.60 -11.15
C VAL A 56 12.51 -9.33 -10.66
N PRO A 57 13.11 -8.18 -11.00
CA PRO A 57 14.44 -7.83 -10.49
C PRO A 57 14.43 -7.76 -8.95
N ALA A 58 15.44 -8.35 -8.31
CA ALA A 58 15.58 -8.23 -6.86
C ALA A 58 15.77 -6.76 -6.46
N HIS A 59 15.02 -6.32 -5.45
CA HIS A 59 15.16 -5.01 -4.84
C HIS A 59 15.62 -5.20 -3.40
N ALA A 60 16.45 -4.28 -2.88
CA ALA A 60 16.87 -4.37 -1.48
C ALA A 60 15.64 -4.30 -0.56
N ALA A 61 15.58 -5.18 0.44
CA ALA A 61 14.47 -5.20 1.39
C ALA A 61 14.35 -3.84 2.06
N TYR A 62 13.12 -3.31 2.15
CA TYR A 62 12.89 -2.05 2.84
C TYR A 62 13.17 -2.21 4.36
N ALA A 63 14.19 -1.52 4.84
CA ALA A 63 14.47 -1.39 6.27
C ALA A 63 13.65 -0.25 6.85
N ILE A 64 12.86 -0.53 7.89
CA ILE A 64 12.12 0.50 8.63
C ILE A 64 13.17 1.40 9.33
N PRO A 65 13.16 2.72 9.10
CA PRO A 65 14.04 3.63 9.82
C PRO A 65 13.84 3.52 11.32
N GLU A 66 14.93 3.45 12.09
CA GLU A 66 14.89 3.32 13.55
C GLU A 66 14.06 4.42 14.22
N SER A 67 14.01 5.62 13.61
CA SER A 67 13.19 6.75 14.08
C SER A 67 11.67 6.53 13.99
N ALA A 68 11.22 5.43 13.37
CA ALA A 68 9.82 5.07 13.19
C ALA A 68 9.42 3.79 13.95
N LEU A 69 10.33 3.23 14.76
CA LEU A 69 10.07 2.18 15.75
C LEU A 69 9.76 2.82 17.11
#